data_AF-M0CST9-F1
#
_entry.id   AF-M0CST9-F1
#
_cell.length_a   1.000
_cell.length_b   1.000
_cell.length_c   1.000
_cell.angle_alpha   90.00
_cell.angle_beta   90.00
_cell.angle_gamma   90.00
#
_symmetry.space_group_name_H-M   'P 1'
#
loop_
_entity.id
_entity.type
_entity.pdbx_description
1 polymer ?
#
loop_
_entity_poly.entity_id
_entity_poly.type
_entity_poly.pdbx_seq_one_letter_code
_entity_poly.pdbx_strand_id
1 'polypeptide(L)'
;MAVSRGSGTDRRRPRASHALAVLASVAVVAAVRGSTMATLVGLVGAGAVLAGLVRRSEPSVVAGGAALFAATVLAATGPASAERVLLGGFGAVIAADLGTFGLGIDRDADPAVATTRVELLHAVGSGVVAVLTAGVGYALFETVPSGGSLGVVALLLGGVVLAWLLRE
;
A
#
# COMPACT_ATOMS: atom_id res chain seq x y z
N MET A 1 29.30 -24.62 35.72
CA MET A 1 28.46 -25.10 34.60
C MET A 1 28.21 -23.90 33.68
N ALA A 2 28.97 -23.80 32.58
CA ALA A 2 28.94 -22.63 31.71
C ALA A 2 27.75 -22.72 30.75
N VAL A 3 26.85 -21.74 30.82
CA VAL A 3 25.76 -21.59 29.86
C VAL A 3 26.38 -21.15 28.54
N SER A 4 26.42 -22.08 27.58
CA SER A 4 26.73 -21.79 26.18
C SER A 4 25.74 -20.73 25.68
N ARG A 5 26.22 -19.50 25.53
CA ARG A 5 25.53 -18.47 24.76
C ARG A 5 25.51 -18.95 23.32
N GLY A 6 24.42 -19.61 22.93
CA GLY A 6 24.15 -19.85 21.52
C GLY A 6 24.26 -18.52 20.81
N SER A 7 25.21 -18.44 19.86
CA SER A 7 25.31 -17.40 18.86
C SER A 7 24.07 -17.51 17.96
N GLY A 8 22.94 -17.07 18.50
CA GLY A 8 21.72 -16.88 17.75
C GLY A 8 22.04 -15.84 16.71
N THR A 9 22.35 -16.28 15.49
CA THR A 9 22.19 -15.42 14.32
C THR A 9 20.79 -14.84 14.46
N ASP A 10 20.71 -13.53 14.69
CA ASP A 10 19.51 -12.72 14.84
C ASP A 10 18.80 -12.72 13.48
N ARG A 11 18.32 -13.90 13.06
CA ARG A 11 17.59 -14.13 11.82
C ARG A 11 16.21 -13.57 12.06
N ARG A 12 16.13 -12.25 11.95
CA ARG A 12 14.85 -11.54 11.90
C ARG A 12 14.06 -12.18 10.79
N ARG A 13 12.91 -12.77 11.15
CA ARG A 13 12.07 -13.47 10.20
C ARG A 13 11.55 -12.45 9.18
N PRO A 14 11.60 -12.77 7.87
CA PRO A 14 10.90 -11.97 6.87
C PRO A 14 9.42 -11.88 7.24
N ARG A 15 8.90 -10.66 7.40
CA ARG A 15 7.48 -10.42 7.68
C ARG A 15 6.68 -10.56 6.39
N ALA A 16 5.53 -11.21 6.46
CA ALA A 16 4.61 -11.34 5.34
C ALA A 16 4.08 -9.95 4.93
N SER A 17 3.78 -9.08 5.90
CA SER A 17 3.27 -7.73 5.62
C SER A 17 4.27 -6.88 4.81
N HIS A 18 5.58 -6.99 5.09
CA HIS A 18 6.61 -6.30 4.29
C HIS A 18 6.64 -6.81 2.84
N ALA A 19 6.59 -8.12 2.64
CA ALA A 19 6.57 -8.69 1.30
C ALA A 19 5.32 -8.26 0.53
N LEU A 20 4.16 -8.28 1.19
CA LEU A 20 2.90 -7.85 0.59
C LEU A 20 2.88 -6.35 0.26
N ALA A 21 3.44 -5.50 1.13
CA ALA A 21 3.58 -4.07 0.86
C ALA A 21 4.44 -3.78 -0.38
N VAL A 22 5.56 -4.51 -0.53
CA VAL A 22 6.43 -4.41 -1.72
C VAL A 22 5.71 -4.92 -2.96
N LEU A 23 5.02 -6.06 -2.88
CA LEU A 23 4.23 -6.60 -3.99
C LEU A 23 3.12 -5.63 -4.43
N ALA A 24 2.42 -5.02 -3.48
CA ALA A 24 1.41 -3.99 -3.76
C ALA A 24 2.04 -2.79 -4.46
N SER A 25 3.21 -2.31 -4.00
CA SER A 25 3.96 -1.23 -4.65
C SER A 25 4.32 -1.57 -6.11
N VAL A 26 4.79 -2.79 -6.36
CA VAL A 26 5.10 -3.29 -7.71
C VAL A 26 3.84 -3.34 -8.59
N ALA A 27 2.70 -3.76 -8.04
CA ALA A 27 1.43 -3.77 -8.75
C ALA A 27 1.01 -2.35 -9.18
N VAL A 28 1.21 -1.34 -8.33
CA VAL A 28 0.97 0.07 -8.69
C VAL A 28 1.86 0.50 -9.85
N VAL A 29 3.17 0.24 -9.77
CA VAL A 29 4.11 0.60 -10.84
C VAL A 29 3.71 -0.06 -12.17
N ALA A 30 3.29 -1.32 -12.13
CA ALA A 30 2.79 -2.03 -13.31
C ALA A 30 1.49 -1.42 -13.85
N ALA A 31 0.59 -0.96 -12.97
CA ALA A 31 -0.68 -0.34 -13.37
C ALA A 31 -0.48 1.01 -14.08
N VAL A 32 0.52 1.79 -13.67
CA VAL A 32 0.78 3.15 -14.20
C VAL A 32 1.74 3.20 -15.39
N ARG A 33 2.26 2.05 -15.85
CA ARG A 33 3.30 1.94 -16.91
C ARG A 33 2.97 2.63 -18.25
N GLY A 34 1.70 2.95 -18.50
CA GLY A 34 1.26 3.68 -19.69
C GLY A 34 1.62 5.18 -19.69
N SER A 35 2.09 5.71 -18.56
CA SER A 35 2.55 7.11 -18.43
C SER A 35 3.97 7.13 -17.87
N THR A 36 4.92 7.66 -18.64
CA THR A 36 6.34 7.75 -18.23
C THR A 36 6.49 8.54 -16.94
N MET A 37 5.80 9.68 -16.83
CA MET A 37 5.89 10.53 -15.64
C MET A 37 5.29 9.83 -14.41
N ALA A 38 4.12 9.20 -14.57
CA ALA A 38 3.51 8.41 -13.49
C ALA A 38 4.41 7.24 -13.07
N THR A 39 5.06 6.58 -14.03
CA THR A 39 5.97 5.47 -13.75
C THR A 39 7.18 5.93 -12.94
N LEU A 40 7.79 7.07 -13.29
CA LEU A 40 8.91 7.63 -12.52
C LEU A 40 8.48 7.96 -11.08
N VAL A 41 7.34 8.62 -10.91
CA VAL A 41 6.79 8.92 -9.56
C VAL A 41 6.48 7.63 -8.81
N GLY A 42 5.93 6.62 -9.48
CA GLY A 42 5.62 5.32 -8.90
C GLY A 42 6.88 4.57 -8.46
N LEU A 43 7.96 4.61 -9.25
CA LEU A 43 9.25 4.03 -8.88
C LEU A 43 9.87 4.73 -7.67
N VAL A 44 9.79 6.06 -7.60
CA VAL A 44 10.21 6.82 -6.42
C VAL A 44 9.38 6.41 -5.20
N GLY A 45 8.06 6.29 -5.34
CA GLY A 45 7.17 5.83 -4.26
C GLY A 45 7.50 4.41 -3.79
N ALA A 46 7.65 3.46 -4.71
CA ALA A 46 8.04 2.08 -4.40
C ALA A 46 9.42 2.02 -3.71
N GLY A 47 10.38 2.83 -4.18
CA GLY A 47 11.68 3.00 -3.56
C GLY A 47 11.59 3.56 -2.15
N ALA A 48 10.72 4.54 -1.90
CA ALA A 48 10.48 5.12 -0.59
C ALA A 48 9.81 4.13 0.38
N VAL A 49 8.84 3.33 -0.08
CA VAL A 49 8.27 2.21 0.70
C VAL A 49 9.37 1.23 1.09
N LEU A 50 10.12 0.71 0.11
CA LEU A 50 11.19 -0.25 0.36
C LEU A 50 12.24 0.31 1.33
N ALA A 51 12.71 1.54 1.09
CA ALA A 51 13.67 2.20 1.96
C ALA A 51 13.10 2.50 3.35
N GLY A 52 11.80 2.79 3.45
CA GLY A 52 11.09 2.94 4.72
C GLY A 52 11.05 1.65 5.51
N LEU A 53 10.76 0.52 4.87
CA LEU A 53 10.77 -0.81 5.51
C LEU A 53 12.17 -1.20 5.97
N VAL A 54 13.19 -1.00 5.12
CA VAL A 54 14.60 -1.31 5.46
C VAL A 54 15.10 -0.43 6.62
N ARG A 55 14.73 0.86 6.62
CA ARG A 55 15.14 1.83 7.66
C ARG A 55 14.20 1.86 8.88
N ARG A 56 13.13 1.05 8.88
CA ARG A 56 12.04 1.08 9.88
C ARG A 56 11.46 2.47 10.13
N SER A 57 11.27 3.23 9.05
CA SER A 57 10.74 4.59 9.08
C SER A 57 9.30 4.58 8.60
N GLU A 58 8.37 4.63 9.54
CA GLU A 58 6.93 4.77 9.27
C GLU A 58 6.62 6.01 8.39
N PRO A 59 7.20 7.20 8.64
CA PRO A 59 6.98 8.36 7.77
C PRO A 59 7.44 8.13 6.33
N SER A 60 8.53 7.37 6.12
CA SER A 60 9.01 7.04 4.76
C SER A 60 8.04 6.12 4.01
N VAL A 61 7.44 5.15 4.71
CA VAL A 61 6.44 4.25 4.13
C VAL A 61 5.18 5.03 3.75
N VAL A 62 4.70 5.91 4.62
CA VAL A 62 3.53 6.77 4.36
C VAL A 62 3.80 7.70 3.16
N ALA A 63 4.97 8.34 3.12
CA ALA A 63 5.37 9.17 1.98
C ALA A 63 5.47 8.37 0.68
N GLY A 64 5.98 7.13 0.75
CA GLY A 64 6.03 6.21 -0.39
C GLY A 64 4.64 5.84 -0.90
N GLY A 65 3.71 5.50 0.00
CA GLY A 65 2.30 5.25 -0.34
C GLY A 65 1.63 6.47 -0.98
N ALA A 66 1.84 7.66 -0.42
CA ALA A 66 1.34 8.90 -1.00
C ALA A 66 1.89 9.17 -2.41
N ALA A 67 3.19 8.91 -2.64
CA ALA A 67 3.79 9.02 -3.96
C ALA A 67 3.24 7.98 -4.96
N LEU A 68 3.00 6.75 -4.53
CA LEU A 68 2.35 5.71 -5.34
C LEU A 68 0.91 6.11 -5.71
N PHE A 69 0.17 6.71 -4.78
CA PHE A 69 -1.16 7.23 -5.05
C PHE A 69 -1.10 8.41 -6.04
N ALA A 70 -0.17 9.35 -5.85
CA ALA A 70 0.04 10.46 -6.77
C ALA A 70 0.41 9.98 -8.19
N ALA A 71 1.24 8.94 -8.31
CA ALA A 71 1.53 8.29 -9.59
C ALA A 71 0.26 7.78 -10.27
N THR A 72 -0.65 7.18 -9.51
CA THR A 72 -1.93 6.69 -10.02
C THR A 72 -2.81 7.83 -10.53
N VAL A 73 -2.90 8.93 -9.77
CA VAL A 73 -3.63 10.13 -10.19
C VAL A 73 -3.04 10.70 -11.48
N LEU A 74 -1.72 10.76 -11.59
CA LEU A 74 -1.02 11.18 -12.81
C LEU A 74 -1.25 10.23 -13.99
N ALA A 75 -1.42 8.93 -13.76
CA ALA A 75 -1.76 7.98 -14.81
C ALA A 75 -3.21 8.18 -15.29
N ALA A 76 -4.12 8.53 -14.37
CA ALA A 76 -5.53 8.77 -14.64
C ALA A 76 -5.80 9.99 -15.52
N THR A 77 -4.88 10.96 -15.58
CA THR A 77 -4.97 12.09 -16.51
C THR A 77 -4.59 11.71 -17.95
N GLY A 78 -4.03 10.51 -18.15
CA GLY A 78 -3.64 9.96 -19.43
C GLY A 78 -4.57 8.84 -19.91
N PRO A 79 -4.06 7.87 -20.69
CA PRO A 79 -4.87 6.81 -21.29
C PRO A 79 -5.10 5.61 -20.35
N ALA A 80 -4.93 5.78 -19.04
CA ALA A 80 -5.15 4.68 -18.10
C ALA A 80 -6.64 4.35 -18.01
N SER A 81 -6.97 3.06 -18.10
CA SER A 81 -8.34 2.61 -17.89
C SER A 81 -8.73 2.72 -16.42
N ALA A 82 -10.04 2.80 -16.13
CA ALA A 82 -10.56 2.92 -14.77
C ALA A 82 -10.05 1.79 -13.85
N GLU A 83 -9.96 0.56 -14.37
CA GLU A 83 -9.49 -0.60 -13.62
C GLU A 83 -8.02 -0.46 -13.21
N ARG A 84 -7.18 0.11 -14.09
CA ARG A 84 -5.76 0.38 -13.78
C ARG A 84 -5.61 1.48 -12.73
N VAL A 85 -6.45 2.51 -12.81
CA VAL A 85 -6.49 3.60 -11.82
C VAL A 85 -6.93 3.06 -10.45
N LEU A 86 -7.96 2.22 -10.41
CA LEU A 86 -8.39 1.56 -9.17
C LEU A 86 -7.28 0.67 -8.61
N LEU A 87 -6.68 -0.19 -9.45
CA LEU A 87 -5.58 -1.06 -9.02
C LEU A 87 -4.40 -0.25 -8.44
N GLY A 88 -4.02 0.85 -9.08
CA GLY A 88 -2.96 1.72 -8.60
C GLY A 88 -3.32 2.42 -7.29
N GLY A 89 -4.53 2.96 -7.18
CA GLY A 89 -4.98 3.71 -6.00
C GLY A 89 -5.08 2.83 -4.76
N PHE A 90 -5.74 1.67 -4.88
CA PHE A 90 -5.86 0.71 -3.79
C PHE A 90 -4.54 -0.01 -3.50
N GLY A 91 -3.74 -0.32 -4.53
CA GLY A 91 -2.40 -0.86 -4.34
C GLY A 91 -1.50 0.07 -3.53
N ALA A 92 -1.60 1.39 -3.74
CA ALA A 92 -0.85 2.39 -2.98
C ALA A 92 -1.25 2.41 -1.50
N VAL A 93 -2.54 2.29 -1.22
CA VAL A 93 -3.09 2.24 0.15
C VAL A 93 -2.64 0.95 0.84
N ILE A 94 -2.81 -0.20 0.19
CA ILE A 94 -2.37 -1.51 0.73
C ILE A 94 -0.87 -1.49 1.00
N ALA A 95 -0.07 -0.88 0.11
CA ALA A 95 1.36 -0.74 0.32
C ALA A 95 1.69 0.09 1.57
N ALA A 96 0.99 1.20 1.79
CA ALA A 96 1.16 2.02 2.98
C ALA A 96 0.72 1.27 4.25
N ASP A 97 -0.51 0.76 4.26
CA ASP A 97 -1.16 0.09 5.38
C ASP A 97 -0.38 -1.14 5.86
N LEU A 98 -0.07 -2.08 4.95
CA LEU A 98 0.69 -3.28 5.33
C LEU A 98 2.14 -2.94 5.71
N GLY A 99 2.69 -1.86 5.14
CA GLY A 99 4.01 -1.38 5.50
C GLY A 99 4.05 -0.81 6.92
N THR A 100 3.12 0.08 7.27
CA THR A 100 3.04 0.67 8.62
C THR A 100 2.63 -0.37 9.66
N PHE A 101 1.69 -1.27 9.34
CA PHE A 101 1.31 -2.38 10.18
C PHE A 101 2.48 -3.32 10.49
N GLY A 102 3.28 -3.67 9.48
CA GLY A 102 4.49 -4.48 9.65
C GLY A 102 5.52 -3.81 10.57
N LEU A 103 5.70 -2.49 10.44
CA LEU A 103 6.57 -1.70 11.32
C LEU A 103 6.03 -1.59 12.75
N GLY A 104 4.72 -1.52 12.94
CA GLY A 104 4.07 -1.56 14.25
C GLY A 104 4.33 -2.89 14.95
N ILE A 105 4.13 -4.01 14.26
CA ILE A 105 4.46 -5.34 14.81
C ILE A 105 5.94 -5.44 15.20
N ASP A 106 6.85 -4.92 14.37
CA ASP A 106 8.29 -4.92 14.67
C ASP A 106 8.66 -4.09 15.91
N ARG A 107 7.82 -3.11 16.28
CA ARG A 107 7.98 -2.29 17.48
C ARG A 107 7.41 -2.96 18.72
N ASP A 108 6.25 -3.61 18.58
CA ASP A 108 5.41 -4.01 19.72
C ASP A 108 5.51 -5.51 20.05
N ALA A 109 5.92 -6.35 19.10
CA ALA A 109 6.03 -7.80 19.29
C ALA A 109 7.48 -8.26 19.47
N ASP A 110 7.70 -9.19 20.41
CA ASP A 110 8.99 -9.85 20.57
C ASP A 110 9.38 -10.59 19.28
N PRO A 111 10.64 -10.47 18.79
CA PRO A 111 11.11 -11.17 17.60
C PRO A 111 10.96 -12.70 17.62
N ALA A 112 10.85 -13.32 18.80
CA ALA A 112 10.63 -14.75 18.96
C ALA A 112 9.19 -15.18 18.69
N VAL A 113 8.23 -14.25 18.71
CA VAL A 113 6.80 -14.56 18.51
C VAL A 113 6.48 -14.66 17.02
N ALA A 114 5.81 -15.75 16.62
CA ALA A 114 5.30 -15.91 15.28
C ALA A 114 4.05 -15.05 15.06
N THR A 115 4.15 -14.04 14.22
CA THR A 115 3.08 -13.06 13.94
C THR A 115 2.34 -13.30 12.63
N THR A 116 2.78 -14.27 11.83
CA THR A 116 2.28 -14.50 10.45
C THR A 116 0.76 -14.61 10.36
N ARG A 117 0.11 -15.27 11.32
CA ARG A 117 -1.36 -15.42 11.30
C ARG A 117 -2.08 -14.08 11.43
N VAL A 118 -1.58 -13.20 12.30
CA VAL A 118 -2.15 -11.86 12.52
C VAL A 118 -1.85 -10.98 11.32
N GLU A 119 -0.64 -11.06 10.76
CA GLU A 119 -0.27 -10.37 9.52
C GLU A 119 -1.17 -10.73 8.35
N LEU A 120 -1.41 -12.02 8.13
CA LEU A 120 -2.29 -12.49 7.06
C LEU A 120 -3.75 -12.10 7.30
N LEU A 121 -4.24 -12.18 8.54
CA LEU A 121 -5.61 -11.76 8.86
C LEU A 121 -5.81 -10.26 8.59
N HIS A 122 -4.85 -9.43 8.98
CA HIS A 122 -4.89 -8.00 8.69
C HIS A 122 -4.83 -7.75 7.18
N ALA A 123 -3.92 -8.40 6.46
CA ALA A 123 -3.83 -8.27 5.00
C ALA A 123 -5.11 -8.69 4.26
N VAL A 124 -5.77 -9.77 4.71
CA VAL A 124 -7.08 -10.18 4.18
C VAL A 124 -8.14 -9.12 4.50
N GLY A 125 -8.17 -8.59 5.73
CA GLY A 125 -9.08 -7.52 6.12
C GLY A 125 -8.91 -6.27 5.25
N SER A 126 -7.69 -5.77 5.11
CA SER A 126 -7.36 -4.61 4.27
C SER A 126 -7.69 -4.88 2.80
N GLY A 127 -7.41 -6.09 2.30
CA GLY A 127 -7.77 -6.51 0.95
C GLY A 127 -9.28 -6.51 0.71
N VAL A 128 -10.08 -7.04 1.65
CA VAL A 128 -11.55 -7.03 1.56
C VAL A 128 -12.08 -5.61 1.56
N VAL A 129 -11.60 -4.74 2.45
CA VAL A 129 -12.00 -3.33 2.49
C VAL A 129 -11.64 -2.63 1.18
N ALA A 130 -10.44 -2.86 0.65
CA ALA A 130 -10.01 -2.29 -0.62
C ALA A 130 -10.90 -2.77 -1.79
N VAL A 131 -11.19 -4.06 -1.88
CA VAL A 131 -12.05 -4.63 -2.95
C VAL A 131 -13.48 -4.10 -2.86
N LEU A 132 -14.07 -4.04 -1.67
CA LEU A 132 -15.42 -3.51 -1.49
C LEU A 132 -15.48 -2.02 -1.86
N THR A 133 -14.49 -1.25 -1.41
CA THR A 133 -14.41 0.19 -1.73
C THR A 133 -14.19 0.41 -3.22
N ALA A 134 -13.33 -0.39 -3.86
CA ALA A 134 -13.10 -0.35 -5.31
C ALA A 134 -14.37 -0.71 -6.08
N GLY A 135 -15.08 -1.76 -5.67
CA GLY A 135 -16.31 -2.21 -6.29
C GLY A 135 -17.41 -1.16 -6.20
N VAL A 136 -17.61 -0.56 -5.01
CA VAL A 136 -18.60 0.52 -4.82
C VAL A 136 -18.21 1.76 -5.63
N GLY A 137 -16.94 2.17 -5.59
CA GLY A 137 -16.44 3.32 -6.36
C GLY A 137 -16.60 3.12 -7.87
N TYR A 138 -16.31 1.92 -8.37
CA TYR A 138 -16.49 1.55 -9.77
C TYR A 138 -17.96 1.51 -10.18
N ALA A 139 -18.82 0.91 -9.36
CA ALA A 139 -20.27 0.88 -9.62
C ALA A 139 -20.84 2.31 -9.67
N LEU A 140 -20.43 3.19 -8.76
CA LEU A 140 -20.82 4.60 -8.80
C LEU A 140 -20.30 5.28 -10.07
N PHE A 141 -19.04 5.06 -10.45
CA PHE A 141 -18.46 5.61 -11.68
C PHE A 141 -19.27 5.22 -12.92
N GLU A 142 -19.66 3.95 -13.07
CA GLU A 142 -20.47 3.46 -14.19
C GLU A 142 -21.89 4.05 -14.22
N THR A 143 -22.45 4.42 -13.07
CA THR A 143 -23.82 4.99 -12.98
C THR A 143 -23.90 6.49 -13.22
N VAL A 144 -22.78 7.21 -13.24
CA VAL A 144 -22.76 8.67 -13.44
C VAL A 144 -22.69 8.99 -14.95
N PRO A 145 -23.55 9.88 -15.48
CA PRO A 145 -23.50 10.29 -16.88
C PRO A 145 -22.12 10.83 -17.28
N SER A 146 -21.60 10.36 -18.40
CA SER A 146 -20.30 10.74 -18.95
C SER A 146 -20.18 12.26 -19.14
N GLY A 147 -19.21 12.89 -18.47
CA GLY A 147 -18.94 14.33 -18.51
C GLY A 147 -18.77 15.01 -17.14
N GLY A 148 -19.11 14.33 -16.05
CA GLY A 148 -18.96 14.84 -14.69
C GLY A 148 -17.60 14.50 -14.06
N SER A 149 -16.89 15.51 -13.54
CA SER A 149 -15.72 15.40 -12.65
C SER A 149 -15.98 14.60 -11.35
N LEU A 150 -17.22 14.14 -11.16
CA LEU A 150 -17.71 13.33 -10.04
C LEU A 150 -16.93 12.03 -9.81
N GLY A 151 -16.46 11.34 -10.86
CA GLY A 151 -15.64 10.14 -10.69
C GLY A 151 -14.29 10.42 -10.03
N VAL A 152 -13.67 11.54 -10.40
CA VAL A 152 -12.41 12.03 -9.80
C VAL A 152 -12.65 12.53 -8.39
N VAL A 153 -13.76 13.23 -8.15
CA VAL A 153 -14.16 13.68 -6.81
C VAL A 153 -14.47 12.51 -5.89
N ALA A 154 -15.13 11.46 -6.38
CA ALA A 154 -15.41 10.24 -5.60
C ALA A 154 -14.15 9.45 -5.28
N LEU A 155 -13.19 9.37 -6.22
CA LEU A 155 -11.88 8.77 -5.97
C LEU A 155 -11.03 9.60 -4.99
N LEU A 156 -11.09 10.94 -5.07
CA LEU A 156 -10.45 11.84 -4.11
C LEU A 156 -11.10 11.74 -2.73
N LEU A 157 -12.43 11.69 -2.66
CA LEU A 157 -13.17 11.52 -1.41
C LEU A 157 -12.84 10.16 -0.79
N GLY A 158 -12.81 9.09 -1.60
CA GLY A 158 -12.35 7.78 -1.18
C GLY A 158 -10.92 7.81 -0.65
N GLY A 159 -10.00 8.49 -1.34
CA GLY A 159 -8.63 8.68 -0.89
C GLY A 159 -8.51 9.47 0.42
N VAL A 160 -9.31 10.52 0.60
CA VAL A 160 -9.35 11.33 1.84
C VAL A 160 -9.93 10.55 3.01
N VAL A 161 -11.03 9.83 2.81
CA VAL A 161 -11.64 8.97 3.84
C VAL A 161 -10.69 7.87 4.26
N LEU A 162 -10.02 7.25 3.30
CA LEU A 162 -9.05 6.18 3.55
C LEU A 162 -7.82 6.71 4.29
N ALA A 163 -7.29 7.86 3.89
CA ALA A 163 -6.20 8.54 4.59
C ALA A 163 -6.59 9.01 6.00
N TRP A 164 -7.85 9.37 6.23
CA TRP A 164 -8.36 9.72 7.55
C TRP A 164 -8.41 8.48 8.45
N LEU A 165 -9.03 7.39 7.98
CA LEU A 165 -9.12 6.12 8.70
C LEU A 165 -7.76 5.49 9.05
N LEU A 166 -6.69 5.84 8.32
CA LEU A 166 -5.32 5.39 8.58
C LEU A 166 -4.60 6.20 9.67
N ARG A 167 -5.20 7.29 10.17
CA ARG A 167 -4.60 8.18 11.18
C ARG A 167 -5.19 8.01 12.59
N GLU A 168 -6.35 7.39 12.70
CA GLU A 168 -6.95 6.94 13.97
C GLU A 168 -6.50 5.52 14.34
#